data_AF-A0A0D6ZB00-F1
#
_entry.id   AF-A0A0D6ZB00-F1
#
_cell.length_a   1.000
_cell.length_b   1.000
_cell.length_c   1.000
_cell.angle_alpha   90.00
_cell.angle_beta   90.00
_cell.angle_gamma   90.00
#
_symmetry.space_group_name_H-M   'P 1'
#
loop_
_entity.id
_entity.type
_entity.pdbx_description
1 polymer ?
#
loop_
_entity_poly.entity_id
_entity_poly.type
_entity_poly.pdbx_seq_one_letter_code
_entity_poly.pdbx_strand_id
1 'polypeptide(L)'
;MINNSLIKFLFILTIIVSVFLIGNSTLASTEKVPNFSEQIEFRKEFGLEANHTKVELLNLEGKLLQNSKFQVPLTIEEEEELEKRFALQNEEVPKVKKFLDDK
;
A
#
# COMPACT_ATOMS: atom_id res chain seq x y z
N MET A 1 -29.19 -44.85 21.81
CA MET A 1 -27.72 -44.72 22.01
C MET A 1 -27.11 -44.34 20.69
N ILE A 2 -26.90 -43.05 20.45
CA ILE A 2 -26.16 -42.58 19.26
C ILE A 2 -24.69 -42.53 19.67
N ASN A 3 -23.86 -43.21 18.89
CA ASN A 3 -22.47 -43.48 19.22
C ASN A 3 -21.65 -42.18 19.06
N ASN A 4 -21.16 -41.62 20.18
CA ASN A 4 -20.41 -40.35 20.25
C ASN A 4 -19.13 -40.30 19.39
N SER A 5 -18.76 -41.41 18.73
CA SER A 5 -17.64 -41.51 17.80
C SER A 5 -17.98 -40.98 16.39
N LEU A 6 -19.21 -41.18 15.91
CA LEU A 6 -19.65 -40.76 14.56
C LEU A 6 -19.77 -39.23 14.43
N ILE A 7 -20.21 -38.56 15.50
CA ILE A 7 -20.33 -37.09 15.53
C ILE A 7 -18.95 -36.42 15.49
N LYS A 8 -17.94 -37.01 16.14
CA LYS A 8 -16.56 -36.48 16.12
C LYS A 8 -15.91 -36.59 14.74
N PHE A 9 -16.22 -37.65 13.99
CA PHE A 9 -15.70 -37.82 12.63
C PHE A 9 -16.30 -36.81 11.64
N LEU A 10 -17.57 -36.43 11.80
CA LEU A 10 -18.23 -35.46 10.92
C LEU A 10 -17.64 -34.04 11.08
N PHE A 11 -17.24 -33.66 12.30
CA PHE A 11 -16.66 -32.34 12.60
C PHE A 11 -15.21 -32.18 12.10
N ILE A 12 -14.46 -33.27 11.96
CA ILE A 12 -13.06 -33.21 11.49
C ILE A 12 -13.00 -33.03 9.96
N LEU A 13 -13.99 -33.54 9.22
CA LEU A 13 -14.03 -33.44 7.76
C LEU A 13 -14.36 -32.01 7.27
N THR A 14 -15.14 -31.24 8.02
CA THR A 14 -15.52 -29.86 7.66
C THR A 14 -14.38 -28.85 7.80
N ILE A 15 -13.39 -29.11 8.67
CA ILE A 15 -12.27 -28.17 8.90
C ILE A 15 -11.24 -28.26 7.76
N ILE A 16 -11.06 -29.43 7.15
CA ILE A 16 -10.04 -29.65 6.11
C ILE A 16 -10.42 -28.95 4.79
N VAL A 17 -11.73 -28.86 4.45
CA VAL A 17 -12.18 -28.19 3.22
C VAL A 17 -12.03 -26.66 3.31
N SER A 18 -12.21 -26.07 4.50
CA SER A 18 -12.03 -24.62 4.67
C SER A 18 -10.57 -24.18 4.58
N VAL A 19 -9.60 -25.02 4.96
CA VAL A 19 -8.18 -24.67 4.89
C VAL A 19 -7.66 -24.71 3.44
N PHE A 20 -8.22 -25.58 2.59
CA PHE A 20 -7.79 -25.69 1.19
C PHE A 20 -8.25 -24.51 0.31
N LEU A 21 -9.35 -23.83 0.67
CA LEU A 21 -9.82 -22.64 -0.06
C LEU A 21 -9.13 -21.34 0.38
N ILE A 22 -8.52 -21.29 1.56
CA ILE A 22 -7.75 -20.13 2.05
C ILE A 22 -6.27 -20.21 1.59
N GLY A 23 -5.75 -21.41 1.34
CA GLY A 23 -4.35 -21.63 0.95
C GLY A 23 -3.96 -21.16 -0.44
N ASN A 24 -4.92 -20.83 -1.32
CA ASN A 24 -4.65 -20.37 -2.69
C ASN A 24 -4.95 -18.89 -2.94
N SER A 25 -5.32 -18.12 -1.91
CA SER A 25 -5.38 -16.67 -2.01
C SER A 25 -4.12 -16.03 -1.45
N THR A 26 -2.94 -16.50 -1.84
CA THR A 26 -1.88 -15.54 -2.12
C THR A 26 -2.34 -14.79 -3.37
N LEU A 27 -3.21 -13.78 -3.17
CA LEU A 27 -3.27 -12.70 -4.14
C LEU A 27 -1.83 -12.24 -4.24
N ALA A 28 -1.16 -12.61 -5.33
CA ALA A 28 -0.05 -11.85 -5.81
C ALA A 28 -0.65 -10.45 -5.98
N SER A 29 -0.48 -9.62 -4.95
CA SER A 29 -0.61 -8.18 -5.02
C SER A 29 0.34 -7.80 -6.12
N THR A 30 -0.18 -7.77 -7.34
CA THR A 30 0.53 -7.20 -8.46
C THR A 30 0.52 -5.74 -8.07
N GLU A 31 1.61 -5.25 -7.47
CA GLU A 31 1.80 -3.82 -7.22
C GLU A 31 1.54 -3.15 -8.57
N LYS A 32 0.33 -2.62 -8.73
CA LYS A 32 -0.10 -2.06 -9.98
C LYS A 32 0.61 -0.73 -10.04
N VAL A 33 1.67 -0.67 -10.84
CA VAL A 33 2.33 0.61 -11.17
C VAL A 33 1.21 1.55 -11.63
N PRO A 34 0.99 2.68 -10.93
CA PRO A 34 -0.11 3.56 -11.23
C PRO A 34 0.01 4.03 -12.67
N ASN A 35 -1.13 4.11 -13.35
CA ASN A 35 -1.14 4.61 -14.72
C ASN A 35 -0.72 6.09 -14.73
N PHE A 36 -0.35 6.62 -15.90
CA PHE A 36 0.17 7.99 -16.00
C PHE A 36 -0.81 9.05 -15.45
N SER A 37 -2.12 8.84 -15.61
CA SER A 37 -3.12 9.75 -15.04
C SER A 37 -3.13 9.70 -13.51
N GLU A 38 -3.07 8.51 -12.91
CA GLU A 38 -2.98 8.30 -11.47
C GLU A 38 -1.69 8.93 -10.90
N GLN A 39 -0.58 8.85 -11.63
CA GLN A 39 0.67 9.52 -11.27
C GLN A 39 0.53 11.06 -11.25
N ILE A 40 -0.10 11.64 -12.27
CA ILE A 40 -0.32 13.10 -12.33
C ILE A 40 -1.27 13.56 -11.22
N GLU A 41 -2.31 12.79 -10.93
CA GLU A 41 -3.25 13.08 -9.86
C GLU A 41 -2.53 13.08 -8.50
N PHE A 42 -1.74 12.04 -8.20
CA PHE A 42 -0.89 12.00 -7.02
C PHE A 42 0.03 13.23 -6.93
N ARG A 43 0.77 13.53 -8.01
CA ARG A 43 1.67 14.70 -8.04
C ARG A 43 0.93 16.00 -7.73
N LYS A 44 -0.28 16.17 -8.25
CA LYS A 44 -1.13 17.32 -7.98
C LYS A 44 -1.59 17.39 -6.53
N GLU A 45 -2.03 16.27 -5.95
CA GLU A 45 -2.47 16.18 -4.55
C GLU A 45 -1.36 16.56 -3.57
N PHE A 46 -0.12 16.16 -3.88
CA PHE A 46 1.04 16.41 -3.03
C PHE A 46 1.81 17.69 -3.42
N GLY A 47 1.29 18.50 -4.33
CA GLY A 47 1.89 19.78 -4.73
C GLY A 47 3.26 19.64 -5.38
N LEU A 48 3.47 18.56 -6.14
CA LEU A 48 4.65 18.28 -6.95
C LEU A 48 4.44 18.75 -8.40
N GLU A 49 5.43 18.54 -9.26
CA GLU A 49 5.30 18.81 -10.69
C GLU A 49 4.26 17.87 -11.32
N ALA A 50 3.15 18.45 -11.77
CA ALA A 50 2.00 17.75 -12.34
C ALA A 50 1.74 18.13 -13.81
N ASN A 51 2.59 18.95 -14.44
CA ASN A 51 2.50 19.21 -15.87
C ASN A 51 2.82 17.92 -16.66
N HIS A 52 1.82 17.39 -17.36
CA HIS A 52 1.93 16.16 -18.15
C HIS A 52 3.19 16.13 -19.04
N THR A 53 3.43 17.17 -19.84
CA THR A 53 4.57 17.23 -20.76
C THR A 53 5.90 17.18 -20.02
N LYS A 54 6.00 17.91 -18.89
CA LYS A 54 7.24 17.93 -18.11
C LYS A 54 7.50 16.60 -17.41
N VAL A 55 6.48 15.95 -16.86
CA VAL A 55 6.62 14.63 -16.23
C VAL A 55 6.97 13.56 -17.26
N GLU A 56 6.39 13.62 -18.45
CA GLU A 56 6.75 12.73 -19.56
C GLU A 56 8.21 12.91 -19.98
N LEU A 57 8.68 14.16 -20.07
CA LEU A 57 10.11 14.45 -20.33
C LEU A 57 11.01 13.90 -19.23
N LEU A 58 10.66 14.07 -17.95
CA LEU A 58 11.43 13.50 -16.83
C LEU A 58 11.51 11.96 -16.92
N ASN A 59 10.45 11.31 -17.38
CA ASN A 59 10.42 9.88 -17.59
C ASN A 59 11.35 9.46 -18.75
N LEU A 60 11.28 10.16 -19.88
CA LEU A 60 12.13 9.92 -21.05
C LEU A 60 13.62 10.18 -20.75
N GLU A 61 13.91 11.14 -19.89
CA GLU A 61 15.27 11.45 -19.41
C GLU A 61 15.77 10.46 -18.34
N GLY A 62 14.95 9.49 -17.91
CA GLY A 62 15.31 8.51 -16.90
C GLY A 62 15.48 9.10 -15.49
N LYS A 63 14.89 10.26 -15.22
CA LYS A 63 14.97 10.95 -13.93
C LYS A 63 13.94 10.46 -12.91
N LEU A 64 12.92 9.73 -13.37
CA LEU A 64 11.90 9.14 -12.51
C LEU A 64 12.37 7.77 -12.00
N LEU A 65 12.42 7.64 -10.68
CA LEU A 65 12.60 6.37 -9.99
C LEU A 65 11.32 5.54 -10.14
N GLN A 66 11.39 4.43 -10.87
CA GLN A 66 10.23 3.55 -11.07
C GLN A 66 9.79 2.84 -9.78
N ASN A 67 10.70 2.73 -8.80
CA ASN A 67 10.51 2.03 -7.54
C ASN A 67 10.49 2.99 -6.34
N SER A 68 9.83 4.14 -6.49
CA SER A 68 9.67 5.10 -5.40
C SER A 68 8.95 4.50 -4.19
N LYS A 69 9.29 4.96 -2.98
CA LYS A 69 8.62 4.58 -1.72
C LYS A 69 7.13 4.93 -1.70
N PHE A 70 6.70 5.87 -2.52
CA PHE A 70 5.31 6.32 -2.62
C PHE A 70 4.50 5.57 -3.69
N GLN A 71 5.06 4.48 -4.25
CA GLN A 71 4.43 3.63 -5.29
C GLN A 71 4.05 4.39 -6.57
N VAL A 72 4.55 5.61 -6.76
CA VAL A 72 4.36 6.46 -7.93
C VAL A 72 5.75 6.87 -8.42
N PRO A 73 6.07 6.86 -9.73
CA PRO A 73 7.40 7.27 -10.16
C PRO A 73 7.66 8.75 -9.84
N LEU A 74 8.71 9.01 -9.06
CA LEU A 74 9.11 10.34 -8.58
C LEU A 74 10.60 10.57 -8.86
N THR A 75 11.02 11.82 -8.94
CA THR A 75 12.47 12.11 -8.89
C THR A 75 13.00 11.87 -7.48
N ILE A 76 14.33 11.76 -7.34
CA ILE A 76 14.99 11.63 -6.02
C ILE A 76 14.62 12.83 -5.15
N GLU A 77 14.63 14.04 -5.73
CA GLU A 77 14.35 15.28 -5.00
C GLU A 77 12.89 15.33 -4.52
N GLU A 78 11.95 14.89 -5.35
CA GLU A 78 10.53 14.80 -4.99
C GLU A 78 10.30 13.80 -3.85
N GLU A 79 10.95 12.64 -3.90
CA GLU A 79 10.86 11.63 -2.83
C GLU A 79 11.43 12.15 -1.50
N GLU A 80 12.61 12.77 -1.53
CA GLU A 80 13.22 13.38 -0.34
C GLU A 80 12.37 14.52 0.25
N GLU A 81 11.74 15.32 -0.61
CA GLU A 81 10.84 16.40 -0.19
C GLU A 81 9.60 15.83 0.53
N LEU A 82 8.97 14.81 -0.05
CA LEU A 82 7.82 14.15 0.59
C LEU A 82 8.22 13.52 1.92
N GLU A 83 9.35 12.83 1.99
CA GLU A 83 9.84 12.24 3.24
C GLU A 83 10.03 13.28 4.35
N LYS A 84 10.63 14.44 4.03
CA LYS A 84 10.78 15.53 4.99
C LYS A 84 9.43 16.06 5.45
N ARG A 85 8.47 16.23 4.53
CA ARG A 85 7.10 16.68 4.87
C ARG A 85 6.39 15.70 5.79
N PHE A 86 6.49 14.39 5.52
CA PHE A 86 5.91 13.35 6.38
C PHE A 86 6.64 13.23 7.73
N ALA A 87 7.96 13.37 7.77
CA ALA A 87 8.74 13.38 9.01
C ALA A 87 8.33 14.57 9.90
N LEU A 88 8.20 15.77 9.33
CA LEU A 88 7.73 16.96 10.06
C LEU A 88 6.29 16.78 10.57
N GLN A 89 5.38 16.18 9.80
CA GLN A 89 4.03 15.88 10.31
C GLN A 89 4.06 14.89 11.47
N ASN A 90 4.93 13.88 11.42
CA ASN A 90 5.06 12.92 12.52
C ASN A 90 5.67 13.54 13.80
N GLU A 91 6.51 14.56 13.66
CA GLU A 91 7.12 15.28 14.78
C GLU A 91 6.26 16.44 15.31
N GLU A 92 5.53 17.16 14.45
CA GLU A 92 4.70 18.33 14.79
C GLU A 92 3.22 18.03 15.07
N VAL A 93 2.75 16.79 14.84
CA VAL A 93 1.45 16.30 15.34
C VAL A 93 1.61 15.39 16.60
N PRO A 94 2.39 15.75 17.64
CA PRO A 94 2.45 14.97 18.88
C PRO A 94 1.19 15.18 19.73
N LYS A 95 0.39 16.22 19.46
CA LYS A 95 -0.83 16.51 20.21
C LYS A 95 -1.92 15.45 20.02
N VAL A 96 -2.00 14.82 18.84
CA VAL A 96 -2.94 13.71 18.61
C VAL A 96 -2.41 12.41 19.24
N LYS A 97 -1.11 12.12 19.12
CA LYS A 97 -0.49 10.96 19.79
C LYS A 97 -0.64 11.02 21.31
N LYS A 98 -0.30 12.14 21.96
CA LYS A 98 -0.54 12.31 23.40
C LYS A 98 -2.02 12.16 23.77
N PHE A 99 -2.95 12.70 22.98
CA PHE A 99 -4.39 12.55 23.25
C PHE A 99 -4.92 11.13 23.09
N LEU A 100 -4.29 10.30 22.25
CA LEU A 100 -4.68 8.91 22.01
C LEU A 100 -3.98 7.94 22.96
N ASP A 101 -2.73 8.22 23.34
CA ASP A 101 -1.92 7.38 24.22
C ASP A 101 -2.23 7.64 25.72
N ASP A 102 -2.77 8.81 26.08
CA ASP A 102 -3.21 9.14 27.45
C ASP A 102 -4.64 8.61 27.78
N LYS A 103 -5.19 7.67 27.00
CA LYS A 103 -6.54 7.10 27.19
C LYS A 103 -6.52 5.61 27.55
#